data_AF-A0A0U5B910-F1
#
_entry.id   AF-A0A0U5B910-F1
#
_cell.length_a   1.000
_cell.length_b   1.000
_cell.length_c   1.000
_cell.angle_alpha   90.00
_cell.angle_beta   90.00
_cell.angle_gamma   90.00
#
_symmetry.space_group_name_H-M   'P 1'
#
loop_
_entity.id
_entity.type
_entity.pdbx_description
1 polymer ?
#
loop_
_entity_poly.entity_id
_entity_poly.type
_entity_poly.pdbx_seq_one_letter_code
_entity_poly.pdbx_strand_id
1 'polypeptide(L)'
;MYQSYYPYTYGYAAYPSYAGWEYPYGERAYSESEEEDRNTQDVTRVMNILHTHYGHLYQELTRLGMDYRLVNYLFRSIVVFVDETYDRYTGTIDQKITQAERALRRQRAWIFDIMSLYAVSPATQARVLDTILRVSFQFLRPAPGPGHGPGHPGPGPMPR
;
A
#
# COMPACT_ATOMS: atom_id res chain seq x y z
N MET A 1 28.50 32.16 -1.30
CA MET A 1 27.99 30.81 -1.61
C MET A 1 26.94 30.45 -0.57
N TYR A 2 25.67 30.49 -0.94
CA TYR A 2 24.57 29.90 -0.16
C TYR A 2 23.74 29.06 -1.14
N GLN A 3 23.68 27.75 -0.89
CA GLN A 3 22.76 26.84 -1.56
C GLN A 3 21.36 27.11 -1.02
N SER A 4 20.47 27.60 -1.88
CA SER A 4 19.06 27.73 -1.56
C SER A 4 18.38 26.37 -1.65
N TYR A 5 17.97 25.88 -0.49
CA TYR A 5 17.03 24.79 -0.28
C TYR A 5 15.73 25.07 -1.05
N TYR A 6 15.32 24.18 -1.95
CA TYR A 6 13.99 24.24 -2.57
C TYR A 6 12.96 23.60 -1.63
N PRO A 7 11.95 24.33 -1.15
CA PRO A 7 10.81 23.72 -0.45
C PRO A 7 9.88 23.07 -1.47
N TYR A 8 9.75 21.74 -1.42
CA TYR A 8 8.68 21.02 -2.11
C TYR A 8 7.35 21.30 -1.40
N THR A 9 6.59 22.24 -1.94
CA THR A 9 5.18 22.46 -1.58
C THR A 9 4.35 21.32 -2.15
N TYR A 10 3.66 20.59 -1.27
CA TYR A 10 2.69 19.54 -1.64
C TYR A 10 1.51 20.16 -2.40
N GLY A 11 1.63 20.20 -3.73
CA GLY A 11 0.48 20.32 -4.61
C GLY A 11 -0.14 18.94 -4.76
N TYR A 12 -1.28 18.71 -4.11
CA TYR A 12 -2.14 17.59 -4.47
C TYR A 12 -2.53 17.77 -5.93
N ALA A 13 -1.88 17.00 -6.82
CA ALA A 13 -2.37 16.83 -8.18
C ALA A 13 -3.71 16.11 -8.05
N ALA A 14 -4.80 16.88 -8.17
CA ALA A 14 -6.13 16.35 -8.33
C ALA A 14 -6.11 15.36 -9.48
N TYR A 15 -6.37 14.09 -9.18
CA TYR A 15 -6.68 13.11 -10.20
C TYR A 15 -7.84 13.66 -11.05
N PRO A 16 -7.85 13.44 -12.38
CA PRO A 16 -8.98 13.84 -13.18
C PRO A 16 -10.21 13.12 -12.64
N SER A 17 -11.14 13.89 -12.08
CA SER A 17 -12.47 13.41 -11.74
C SER A 17 -13.09 12.86 -13.02
N TYR A 18 -13.47 11.59 -12.99
CA TYR A 18 -14.26 10.91 -14.02
C TYR A 18 -15.68 11.49 -14.02
N ALA A 19 -15.82 12.74 -14.43
CA ALA A 19 -17.10 13.33 -14.75
C ALA A 19 -17.58 12.73 -16.09
N GLY A 20 -18.69 11.98 -16.07
CA GLY A 20 -19.47 11.78 -17.29
C GLY A 20 -20.11 10.42 -17.57
N TRP A 21 -20.40 9.56 -16.59
CA TRP A 21 -21.32 8.44 -16.82
C TRP A 21 -22.41 8.41 -15.73
N GLU A 22 -23.57 8.99 -16.03
CA GLU A 22 -24.80 8.80 -15.25
C GLU A 22 -25.26 7.34 -15.38
N TYR A 23 -25.16 6.56 -14.31
CA TYR A 23 -25.85 5.28 -14.17
C TYR A 23 -27.10 5.48 -13.31
N PRO A 24 -28.31 5.22 -13.83
CA PRO A 24 -29.54 5.42 -13.07
C PRO A 24 -29.94 4.11 -12.38
N TYR A 25 -29.40 3.82 -11.19
CA TYR A 25 -29.99 2.80 -10.31
C TYR A 25 -29.85 3.16 -8.83
N GLY A 26 -30.95 3.69 -8.29
CA GLY A 26 -31.54 3.31 -7.00
C GLY A 26 -30.68 3.39 -5.74
N GLU A 27 -31.01 4.35 -4.88
CA GLU A 27 -30.63 4.43 -3.48
C GLU A 27 -30.68 3.07 -2.76
N ARG A 28 -29.51 2.57 -2.37
CA ARG A 28 -29.34 1.84 -1.12
C ARG A 28 -28.18 2.49 -0.38
N ALA A 29 -28.50 3.17 0.70
CA ALA A 29 -27.52 3.63 1.68
C ALA A 29 -26.84 2.39 2.30
N TYR A 30 -25.68 2.01 1.76
CA TYR A 30 -24.81 1.02 2.35
C TYR A 30 -23.80 1.73 3.25
N SER A 31 -23.84 1.42 4.54
CA SER A 31 -22.83 1.76 5.54
C SER A 31 -21.54 0.94 5.31
N GLU A 32 -20.99 1.01 4.09
CA GLU A 32 -19.84 0.24 3.58
C GLU A 32 -18.72 1.16 3.08
N SER A 33 -18.98 2.48 3.01
CA SER A 33 -18.04 3.47 2.48
C SER A 33 -16.75 3.60 3.30
N GLU A 34 -16.83 3.56 4.64
CA GLU A 34 -15.64 3.87 5.45
C GLU A 34 -14.55 2.79 5.43
N GLU A 35 -14.89 1.52 5.22
CA GLU A 35 -13.91 0.42 5.13
C GLU A 35 -13.31 0.32 3.73
N GLU A 36 -14.12 0.47 2.67
CA GLU A 36 -13.64 0.55 1.29
C GLU A 36 -12.77 1.81 1.06
N ASP A 37 -13.16 2.95 1.63
CA ASP A 37 -12.40 4.20 1.56
C ASP A 37 -11.06 4.08 2.31
N ARG A 38 -11.04 3.43 3.49
CA ARG A 38 -9.80 3.19 4.27
C ARG A 38 -8.86 2.23 3.55
N ASN A 39 -9.36 1.12 3.02
CA ASN A 39 -8.60 0.16 2.22
C ASN A 39 -7.91 0.87 1.04
N THR A 40 -8.67 1.72 0.34
CA THR A 40 -8.14 2.50 -0.79
C THR A 40 -7.04 3.46 -0.35
N GLN A 41 -7.15 4.11 0.82
CA GLN A 41 -6.15 5.03 1.34
C GLN A 41 -4.86 4.32 1.77
N ASP A 42 -4.96 3.21 2.49
CA ASP A 42 -3.80 2.46 2.99
C ASP A 42 -3.01 1.81 1.84
N VAL A 43 -3.71 1.22 0.86
CA VAL A 43 -3.08 0.72 -0.38
C VAL A 43 -2.37 1.85 -1.12
N THR A 44 -3.02 3.01 -1.27
CA THR A 44 -2.43 4.17 -1.96
C THR A 44 -1.18 4.67 -1.22
N ARG A 45 -1.20 4.70 0.11
CA ARG A 45 -0.03 5.08 0.92
C ARG A 45 1.14 4.14 0.68
N VAL A 46 0.90 2.83 0.73
CA VAL A 46 1.95 1.82 0.49
C VAL A 46 2.51 1.95 -0.92
N MET A 47 1.65 2.15 -1.92
CA MET A 47 2.08 2.38 -3.30
C MET A 47 2.97 3.62 -3.44
N ASN A 48 2.66 4.71 -2.73
CA ASN A 48 3.50 5.91 -2.72
C ASN A 48 4.87 5.67 -2.05
N ILE A 49 4.90 4.89 -0.97
CA ILE A 49 6.16 4.49 -0.31
C ILE A 49 7.01 3.64 -1.26
N LEU A 50 6.40 2.67 -1.95
CA LEU A 50 7.08 1.84 -2.95
C LEU A 50 7.63 2.70 -4.09
N HIS A 51 6.84 3.65 -4.61
CA HIS A 51 7.29 4.54 -5.67
C HIS A 51 8.49 5.40 -5.23
N THR A 52 8.40 6.00 -4.05
CA THR A 52 9.37 6.99 -3.57
C THR A 52 10.67 6.35 -3.08
N HIS A 53 10.60 5.26 -2.31
CA HIS A 53 11.77 4.65 -1.67
C HIS A 53 12.28 3.41 -2.40
N TYR A 54 11.43 2.76 -3.20
CA TYR A 54 11.75 1.52 -3.91
C TYR A 54 11.61 1.66 -5.42
N GLY A 55 11.76 2.89 -5.94
CA GLY A 55 11.69 3.19 -7.37
C GLY A 55 12.68 2.40 -8.24
N HIS A 56 13.78 1.92 -7.65
CA HIS A 56 14.73 1.03 -8.33
C HIS A 56 14.09 -0.31 -8.76
N LEU A 57 13.09 -0.83 -8.03
CA LEU A 57 12.36 -2.04 -8.42
C LEU A 57 11.51 -1.78 -9.67
N TYR A 58 10.86 -0.61 -9.75
CA TYR A 58 10.13 -0.20 -10.95
C TYR A 58 11.09 -0.09 -12.15
N GLN A 59 12.22 0.57 -11.97
CA GLN A 59 13.24 0.71 -13.01
C GLN A 59 13.79 -0.64 -13.47
N GLU A 60 14.06 -1.56 -12.55
CA GLU A 60 14.57 -2.89 -12.89
C GLU A 60 13.57 -3.67 -13.75
N LEU A 61 12.30 -3.70 -13.36
CA LEU A 61 11.26 -4.40 -14.12
C LEU A 61 10.98 -3.73 -15.47
N THR A 62 11.03 -2.41 -15.53
CA THR A 62 10.86 -1.68 -16.81
C THR A 62 12.03 -1.88 -17.77
N ARG A 63 13.27 -2.05 -17.26
CA ARG A 63 14.43 -2.42 -18.11
C ARG A 63 14.30 -3.80 -18.74
N LEU A 64 13.50 -4.68 -18.15
CA LEU A 64 13.16 -5.99 -18.69
C LEU A 64 11.98 -5.93 -19.69
N GLY A 65 11.52 -4.73 -20.05
CA GLY A 65 10.53 -4.52 -21.10
C GLY A 65 9.09 -4.41 -20.60
N MET A 66 8.83 -4.51 -19.30
CA MET A 66 7.51 -4.18 -18.75
C MET A 66 7.28 -2.67 -18.82
N ASP A 67 6.11 -2.24 -19.27
CA ASP A 67 5.78 -0.82 -19.16
C ASP A 67 5.48 -0.45 -17.70
N TYR A 68 5.67 0.83 -17.38
CA TYR A 68 5.49 1.33 -16.01
C TYR A 68 4.08 1.08 -15.46
N ARG A 69 3.03 1.13 -16.30
CA ARG A 69 1.65 0.92 -15.85
C ARG A 69 1.44 -0.55 -15.47
N LEU A 70 1.99 -1.48 -16.24
CA LEU A 70 1.97 -2.90 -15.90
C LEU A 70 2.70 -3.16 -14.58
N VAL A 71 3.91 -2.61 -14.39
CA VAL A 71 4.64 -2.77 -13.12
C VAL A 71 3.84 -2.24 -11.94
N ASN A 72 3.29 -1.03 -12.07
CA ASN A 72 2.45 -0.42 -11.04
C ASN A 72 1.20 -1.25 -10.73
N TYR A 73 0.57 -1.83 -11.76
CA TYR A 73 -0.58 -2.72 -11.60
C TYR A 73 -0.23 -4.01 -10.85
N LEU A 74 0.90 -4.64 -11.19
CA LEU A 74 1.37 -5.83 -10.48
C LEU A 74 1.65 -5.52 -9.00
N PHE A 75 2.33 -4.42 -8.72
CA PHE A 75 2.67 -4.03 -7.35
C PHE A 75 1.40 -3.74 -6.55
N ARG A 76 0.47 -2.96 -7.13
CA ARG A 76 -0.84 -2.70 -6.49
C ARG A 76 -1.60 -3.99 -6.23
N SER A 77 -1.61 -4.93 -7.16
CA SER A 77 -2.29 -6.22 -7.00
C SER A 77 -1.72 -7.03 -5.83
N ILE A 78 -0.40 -6.97 -5.59
CA ILE A 78 0.24 -7.61 -4.43
C ILE A 78 -0.15 -6.88 -3.14
N VAL A 79 -0.12 -5.55 -3.12
CA VAL A 79 -0.48 -4.76 -1.93
C VAL A 79 -1.94 -4.99 -1.54
N VAL A 80 -2.87 -4.94 -2.50
CA VAL A 80 -4.29 -5.22 -2.29
C VAL A 80 -4.49 -6.62 -1.74
N PHE A 81 -3.78 -7.62 -2.27
CA PHE A 81 -3.84 -8.97 -1.71
C PHE A 81 -3.43 -9.01 -0.23
N VAL A 82 -2.34 -8.34 0.13
CA VAL A 82 -1.87 -8.29 1.52
C VAL A 82 -2.91 -7.61 2.40
N ASP A 83 -3.54 -6.54 1.91
CA ASP A 83 -4.58 -5.84 2.66
C ASP A 83 -5.81 -6.73 2.93
N GLU A 84 -6.36 -7.37 1.88
CA GLU A 84 -7.49 -8.31 1.95
C GLU A 84 -7.26 -9.49 2.90
N THR A 85 -5.98 -9.85 3.10
CA THR A 85 -5.58 -11.03 3.87
C THR A 85 -4.81 -10.70 5.14
N TYR A 86 -4.67 -9.41 5.48
CA TYR A 86 -3.76 -8.94 6.54
C TYR A 86 -4.03 -9.63 7.88
N ASP A 87 -5.31 -9.73 8.25
CA ASP A 87 -5.77 -10.36 9.51
C ASP A 87 -5.64 -11.88 9.55
N ARG A 88 -5.49 -12.52 8.39
CA ARG A 88 -5.40 -13.98 8.31
C ARG A 88 -4.02 -14.49 8.73
N TYR A 89 -3.02 -13.62 8.78
CA TYR A 89 -1.65 -13.98 9.11
C TYR A 89 -1.25 -13.53 10.50
N THR A 90 -0.76 -14.49 11.29
CA THR A 90 -0.33 -14.29 12.67
C THR A 90 1.18 -14.53 12.81
N GLY A 91 1.74 -14.09 13.94
CA GLY A 91 3.16 -14.22 14.25
C GLY A 91 4.00 -12.99 13.91
N THR A 92 5.32 -13.19 13.82
CA THR A 92 6.29 -12.13 13.48
C THR A 92 6.11 -11.65 12.04
N ILE A 93 6.64 -10.46 11.71
CA ILE A 93 6.60 -9.93 10.33
C ILE A 93 7.15 -10.95 9.32
N ASP A 94 8.28 -11.60 9.62
CA ASP A 94 8.87 -12.59 8.71
C ASP A 94 7.99 -13.85 8.54
N GLN A 95 7.30 -14.27 9.60
CA GLN A 95 6.33 -15.35 9.54
C GLN A 95 5.11 -14.96 8.70
N LYS A 96 4.61 -13.72 8.84
CA LYS A 96 3.51 -13.21 8.02
C LYS A 96 3.89 -13.12 6.55
N ILE A 97 5.09 -12.60 6.24
CA ILE A 97 5.63 -12.54 4.87
C ILE A 97 5.71 -13.95 4.26
N THR A 98 6.27 -14.92 4.98
CA THR A 98 6.38 -16.31 4.49
C THR A 98 5.01 -16.92 4.19
N GLN A 99 4.02 -16.68 5.06
CA GLN A 99 2.65 -17.15 4.86
C GLN A 99 1.99 -16.47 3.65
N ALA A 100 2.15 -15.15 3.54
CA ALA A 100 1.62 -14.35 2.44
C ALA A 100 2.24 -14.74 1.10
N GLU A 101 3.55 -14.97 1.01
CA GLU A 101 4.21 -15.43 -0.21
C GLU A 101 3.61 -16.78 -0.68
N ARG A 102 3.50 -17.75 0.23
CA ARG A 102 2.91 -19.06 -0.09
C ARG A 102 1.46 -18.96 -0.52
N ALA A 103 0.69 -18.04 0.06
CA ALA A 103 -0.69 -17.82 -0.32
C ALA A 103 -0.80 -17.12 -1.68
N LEU A 104 0.01 -16.09 -1.92
CA LEU A 104 0.06 -15.35 -3.18
C LEU A 104 0.43 -16.26 -4.35
N ARG A 105 1.45 -17.12 -4.20
CA ARG A 105 1.82 -18.11 -5.23
C ARG A 105 0.69 -19.07 -5.60
N ARG A 106 -0.20 -19.39 -4.64
CA ARG A 106 -1.33 -20.29 -4.86
C ARG A 106 -2.56 -19.57 -5.43
N GLN A 107 -2.83 -18.35 -4.97
CA GLN A 107 -4.08 -17.64 -5.27
C GLN A 107 -3.94 -16.64 -6.43
N ARG A 108 -2.74 -16.10 -6.64
CA ARG A 108 -2.43 -15.10 -7.66
C ARG A 108 -1.20 -15.52 -8.48
N ALA A 109 -1.17 -16.79 -8.90
CA ALA A 109 -0.08 -17.36 -9.71
C ALA A 109 0.20 -16.55 -10.99
N TRP A 110 -0.84 -15.97 -11.59
CA TRP A 110 -0.76 -15.13 -12.78
C TRP A 110 0.24 -13.96 -12.67
N ILE A 111 0.50 -13.43 -11.46
CA ILE A 111 1.49 -12.37 -11.24
C ILE A 111 2.90 -12.89 -11.59
N PHE A 112 3.21 -14.12 -11.18
CA PHE A 112 4.49 -14.78 -11.46
C PHE A 112 4.59 -15.22 -12.92
N ASP A 113 3.47 -15.59 -13.54
CA ASP A 113 3.42 -15.92 -14.96
C ASP A 113 3.74 -14.68 -15.81
N ILE A 114 3.15 -13.51 -15.48
CA ILE A 114 3.49 -12.25 -16.15
C ILE A 114 4.97 -11.90 -15.94
N MET A 115 5.48 -11.95 -14.72
CA MET A 115 6.91 -11.69 -14.49
C MET A 115 7.80 -12.65 -15.30
N SER A 116 7.40 -13.92 -15.42
CA SER A 116 8.14 -14.92 -16.19
C SER A 116 8.09 -14.66 -17.70
N LEU A 117 6.96 -14.18 -18.24
CA LEU A 117 6.82 -13.77 -19.65
C LEU A 117 7.80 -12.65 -20.03
N TYR A 118 8.10 -11.76 -19.08
CA TYR A 118 9.11 -10.70 -19.25
C TYR A 118 10.52 -11.13 -18.81
N ALA A 119 10.79 -12.43 -18.76
CA ALA A 119 12.09 -13.00 -18.41
C ALA A 119 12.65 -12.54 -17.03
N VAL A 120 11.78 -12.16 -16.09
CA VAL A 120 12.20 -11.83 -14.72
C VAL A 120 12.64 -13.13 -14.04
N SER A 121 13.91 -13.19 -13.61
CA SER A 121 14.45 -14.39 -12.97
C SER A 121 13.70 -14.76 -11.68
N PRO A 122 13.59 -16.05 -11.30
CA PRO A 122 12.95 -16.44 -10.05
C PRO A 122 13.54 -15.76 -8.80
N ALA A 123 14.86 -15.50 -8.81
CA ALA A 123 15.53 -14.77 -7.74
C ALA A 123 15.09 -13.30 -7.66
N THR A 124 14.97 -12.63 -8.82
CA THR A 124 14.43 -11.27 -8.90
C THR A 124 12.96 -11.23 -8.46
N GLN A 125 12.14 -12.17 -8.90
CA GLN A 125 10.74 -12.29 -8.48
C GLN A 125 10.62 -12.40 -6.95
N ALA A 126 11.41 -13.29 -6.34
CA ALA A 126 11.42 -13.47 -4.89
C ALA A 126 11.85 -12.20 -4.14
N ARG A 127 12.91 -11.52 -4.60
CA ARG A 127 13.40 -10.28 -3.97
C ARG A 127 12.37 -9.14 -4.08
N VAL A 128 11.79 -8.95 -5.26
CA VAL A 128 10.73 -7.93 -5.48
C VAL A 128 9.54 -8.22 -4.58
N LEU A 129 9.12 -9.48 -4.54
CA LEU A 129 7.99 -9.90 -3.72
C LEU A 129 8.25 -9.68 -2.22
N ASP A 130 9.37 -10.16 -1.68
CA ASP A 130 9.72 -9.98 -0.27
C ASP A 130 9.69 -8.50 0.12
N THR A 131 10.26 -7.64 -0.73
CA THR A 131 10.29 -6.20 -0.50
C THR A 131 8.87 -5.61 -0.44
N ILE A 132 8.02 -5.94 -1.43
CA ILE A 132 6.64 -5.42 -1.46
C ILE A 132 5.84 -5.94 -0.26
N LEU A 133 5.95 -7.22 0.07
CA LEU A 133 5.25 -7.82 1.22
C LEU A 133 5.70 -7.17 2.53
N ARG A 134 7.01 -6.99 2.73
CA ARG A 134 7.56 -6.37 3.94
C ARG A 134 7.07 -4.93 4.12
N VAL A 135 7.11 -4.13 3.06
CA VAL A 135 6.59 -2.75 3.07
C VAL A 135 5.08 -2.77 3.35
N SER A 136 4.32 -3.65 2.70
CA SER A 136 2.87 -3.75 2.90
C SER A 136 2.52 -4.07 4.35
N PHE A 137 3.14 -5.09 4.95
CA PHE A 137 2.86 -5.46 6.34
C PHE A 137 3.26 -4.37 7.35
N GLN A 138 4.30 -3.59 7.03
CA GLN A 138 4.78 -2.51 7.90
C GLN A 138 3.88 -1.27 7.85
N PHE A 139 3.23 -0.97 6.72
CA PHE A 139 2.59 0.33 6.49
C PHE A 139 1.09 0.30 6.19
N LEU A 140 0.48 -0.87 5.89
CA LEU A 140 -0.99 -0.96 5.68
C LEU A 140 -1.79 -0.66 6.94
N ARG A 141 -1.32 -1.10 8.10
CA ARG A 141 -1.96 -0.81 9.39
C ARG A 141 -0.92 -0.19 10.30
N PRO A 142 -0.70 1.13 10.17
CA PRO A 142 0.14 1.83 11.13
C PRO A 142 -0.36 1.46 12.52
N ALA A 143 0.55 1.02 13.40
CA ALA A 143 0.21 0.76 14.79
C ALA A 143 -0.64 1.94 15.28
N PRO A 144 -1.76 1.71 16.00
CA PRO A 144 -2.54 2.80 16.56
C PRO A 144 -1.54 3.70 17.30
N GLY A 145 -1.39 4.94 16.80
CA GLY A 145 -0.49 5.90 17.41
C GLY A 145 -0.80 5.96 18.90
N PRO A 146 0.20 6.20 19.77
CA PRO A 146 -0.02 6.20 21.21
C PRO A 146 -1.28 7.00 21.49
N GLY A 147 -2.32 6.27 21.93
CA GLY A 147 -3.63 6.87 22.18
C GLY A 147 -3.38 8.08 23.05
N HIS A 148 -4.03 9.19 22.74
CA HIS A 148 -4.11 10.28 23.70
C HIS A 148 -4.63 9.64 24.98
N GLY A 149 -3.72 9.47 25.95
CA GLY A 149 -4.07 8.91 27.25
C GLY A 149 -5.22 9.72 27.82
N PRO A 150 -6.06 9.13 28.68
CA PRO A 150 -7.11 9.86 29.36
C PRO A 150 -6.51 11.12 29.95
N GLY A 151 -7.09 12.26 29.60
CA GLY A 151 -6.61 13.58 30.01
C GLY A 151 -6.27 13.59 31.50
N HIS A 152 -5.14 14.22 31.80
CA HIS A 152 -4.71 14.56 33.14
C HIS A 152 -5.91 14.91 34.03
N PRO A 153 -6.03 14.35 35.25
CA PRO A 153 -6.93 14.91 36.24
C PRO A 153 -6.42 16.32 36.55
N GLY A 154 -7.19 17.33 36.14
CA GLY A 154 -6.89 18.72 36.45
C GLY A 154 -6.72 18.90 37.95
N PRO A 155 -5.78 19.77 38.39
CA PRO A 155 -5.58 20.02 39.81
C PRO A 155 -6.89 20.53 40.42
N GLY A 156 -7.34 19.84 41.47
CA GLY A 156 -8.60 20.12 42.14
C GLY A 156 -8.70 21.55 42.67
N PRO A 157 -9.92 22.02 42.99
CA PRO A 157 -10.14 23.37 43.46
C PRO A 157 -9.39 23.60 44.78
N MET A 158 -8.56 24.64 44.81
CA MET A 158 -7.90 25.07 46.05
C MET A 158 -8.94 25.50 47.09
N PRO A 159 -8.77 25.13 48.36
CA PRO A 159 -9.64 25.58 49.43
C PRO A 159 -9.46 27.08 49.72
N ARG A 160 -10.59 27.67 50.11
CA ARG A 160 -10.96 29.08 50.26
C ARG A 160 -9.93 30.03 50.85
#